data_AF-A0A6P1DGA5-F1
#
_entry.id   AF-A0A6P1DGA5-F1
#
_cell.length_a   1.000
_cell.length_b   1.000
_cell.length_c   1.000
_cell.angle_alpha   90.00
_cell.angle_beta   90.00
_cell.angle_gamma   90.00
#
_symmetry.space_group_name_H-M   'P 1'
#
loop_
_entity.id
_entity.type
_entity.pdbx_description
1 polymer ?
#
loop_
_entity_poly.entity_id
_entity_poly.type
_entity_poly.pdbx_seq_one_letter_code
_entity_poly.pdbx_strand_id
1 'polypeptide(L)'
;MTWEELEQLPGEIAGQIELWDGKVVWVRRGLVEHQDCTVEFRTALRRCAREDMQKDPRHCWRVSLETNIFFGSTGKSDFVTPDFLVYRCLEQEYQDIRATDVYLAGEVLSPSNTERDVEAKKARYAGGGIPWYWEVILGRNPRRIATVRAFALETGHGRLPVDVTPLRPANYIAVGEWTPDDQDGIAIDYPYPIRIPWSELEL
;
A
#
# COMPACT_ATOMS: atom_id res chain seq x y z
N MET A 1 -23.77 0.42 1.05
CA MET A 1 -23.46 0.64 2.48
C MET A 1 -22.73 1.96 2.60
N THR A 2 -23.15 2.83 3.51
CA THR A 2 -22.44 4.08 3.83
C THR A 2 -21.43 3.85 4.96
N TRP A 3 -20.54 4.82 5.17
CA TRP A 3 -19.62 4.81 6.31
C TRP A 3 -20.36 4.78 7.65
N GLU A 4 -21.44 5.55 7.78
CA GLU A 4 -22.25 5.62 9.00
C GLU A 4 -22.94 4.28 9.30
N GLU A 5 -23.37 3.56 8.26
CA GLU A 5 -23.90 2.20 8.40
C GLU A 5 -22.82 1.19 8.83
N LEU A 6 -21.59 1.35 8.29
CA LEU A 6 -20.44 0.52 8.68
C LEU A 6 -20.07 0.73 10.15
N GLU A 7 -20.08 1.97 10.63
CA GLU A 7 -19.78 2.33 12.03
C GLU A 7 -20.78 1.77 13.04
N GLN A 8 -21.99 1.39 12.59
CA GLN A 8 -23.00 0.74 13.43
C GLN A 8 -22.76 -0.77 13.58
N LEU A 9 -21.87 -1.37 12.78
CA LEU A 9 -21.54 -2.78 12.91
C LEU A 9 -20.62 -3.01 14.13
N PRO A 10 -20.65 -4.23 14.72
CA PRO A 10 -19.65 -4.64 15.69
C PRO A 10 -18.23 -4.45 15.13
N GLY A 11 -17.30 -3.94 15.94
CA GLY A 11 -15.96 -3.57 15.49
C GLY A 11 -15.18 -4.74 14.86
N GLU A 12 -15.41 -5.96 15.33
CA GLU A 12 -14.84 -7.18 14.76
C GLU A 12 -15.34 -7.49 13.34
N ILE A 13 -16.54 -7.04 12.99
CA ILE A 13 -17.13 -7.14 11.65
C ILE A 13 -16.69 -5.96 10.79
N ALA A 14 -16.83 -4.73 11.30
CA ALA A 14 -16.45 -3.52 10.59
C ALA A 14 -14.97 -3.54 10.18
N GLY A 15 -14.09 -4.03 11.06
CA GLY A 15 -12.66 -4.18 10.78
C GLY A 15 -12.30 -5.28 9.77
N GLN A 16 -13.27 -6.00 9.21
CA GLN A 16 -13.08 -6.96 8.12
C GLN A 16 -13.73 -6.47 6.81
N ILE A 17 -14.16 -5.22 6.76
CA ILE A 17 -14.87 -4.65 5.62
C ILE A 17 -14.12 -3.43 5.09
N GLU A 18 -13.87 -3.45 3.79
CA GLU A 18 -13.60 -2.25 3.00
C GLU A 18 -14.88 -1.84 2.25
N LEU A 19 -15.04 -0.54 2.00
CA LEU A 19 -16.10 -0.03 1.14
C LEU A 19 -15.51 0.46 -0.16
N TRP A 20 -15.89 -0.16 -1.28
CA TRP A 20 -15.46 0.24 -2.62
C TRP A 20 -16.63 0.92 -3.32
N ASP A 21 -16.66 2.25 -3.24
CA ASP A 21 -17.78 3.08 -3.71
C ASP A 21 -19.13 2.58 -3.13
N GLY A 22 -19.16 2.41 -1.80
CA GLY A 22 -20.29 1.90 -1.03
C GLY A 22 -20.57 0.39 -1.17
N LYS A 23 -19.78 -0.34 -1.97
CA LYS A 23 -19.86 -1.81 -2.07
C LYS A 23 -19.04 -2.45 -0.96
N VAL A 24 -19.65 -3.38 -0.23
CA VAL A 24 -18.99 -4.13 0.84
C VAL A 24 -18.01 -5.14 0.24
N VAL A 25 -16.75 -5.03 0.61
CA VAL A 25 -15.69 -5.97 0.27
C VAL A 25 -15.11 -6.55 1.55
N TRP A 26 -15.12 -7.88 1.65
CA TRP A 26 -14.60 -8.58 2.83
C TRP A 26 -13.09 -8.75 2.71
N VAL A 27 -12.36 -8.20 3.67
CA VAL A 27 -10.92 -8.36 3.81
C VAL A 27 -10.64 -9.54 4.73
N ARG A 28 -9.79 -10.45 4.29
CA ARG A 28 -9.33 -11.57 5.12
C ARG A 28 -8.23 -11.08 6.04
N ARG A 29 -8.30 -11.46 7.32
CA ARG A 29 -7.16 -11.26 8.22
C ARG A 29 -5.98 -12.15 7.79
N GLY A 30 -4.82 -11.54 7.67
CA GLY A 30 -3.56 -12.24 7.45
C GLY A 30 -3.23 -13.20 8.60
N LEU A 31 -2.42 -14.22 8.31
CA LEU A 31 -1.83 -15.10 9.31
C LEU A 31 -0.78 -14.34 10.15
N VAL A 32 -0.25 -14.97 11.21
CA VAL A 32 0.77 -14.34 12.08
C VAL A 32 1.96 -13.85 11.27
N GLU A 33 2.46 -14.66 10.34
CA GLU A 33 3.62 -14.32 9.50
C GLU A 33 3.35 -13.13 8.58
N HIS A 34 2.09 -12.90 8.20
CA HIS A 34 1.70 -11.70 7.47
C HIS A 34 1.80 -10.46 8.36
N GLN A 35 1.35 -10.55 9.61
CA GLN A 35 1.44 -9.44 10.56
C GLN A 35 2.90 -9.11 10.90
N ASP A 36 3.73 -10.12 11.15
CA ASP A 36 5.16 -9.91 11.42
C ASP A 36 5.84 -9.23 10.23
N CYS A 37 5.57 -9.71 9.01
CA CYS A 37 6.08 -9.09 7.78
C CYS A 37 5.67 -7.62 7.64
N THR A 38 4.39 -7.33 7.89
CA THR A 38 3.84 -5.96 7.87
C THR A 38 4.56 -5.05 8.88
N VAL A 39 4.83 -5.55 10.09
CA VAL A 39 5.54 -4.81 11.15
C VAL A 39 6.99 -4.53 10.74
N GLU A 40 7.71 -5.49 10.17
CA GLU A 40 9.10 -5.30 9.73
C GLU A 40 9.21 -4.26 8.62
N PHE A 41 8.34 -4.33 7.60
CA PHE A 41 8.30 -3.33 6.54
C PHE A 41 8.05 -1.93 7.08
N ARG A 42 7.07 -1.77 7.97
CA ARG A 42 6.82 -0.46 8.59
C ARG A 42 8.00 0.02 9.42
N THR A 43 8.69 -0.87 10.12
CA THR A 43 9.85 -0.51 10.94
C THR A 43 10.99 -0.01 10.06
N ALA A 44 11.33 -0.75 9.01
CA ALA A 44 12.38 -0.40 8.05
C ALA A 44 12.05 0.89 7.26
N LEU A 45 10.82 1.03 6.77
CA LEU A 45 10.37 2.25 6.10
C LEU A 45 10.42 3.46 7.04
N ARG A 46 10.02 3.30 8.31
CA ARG A 46 10.04 4.38 9.31
C ARG A 46 11.46 4.78 9.69
N ARG A 47 12.41 3.83 9.71
CA ARG A 47 13.83 4.13 9.90
C ARG A 47 14.34 5.02 8.76
N CYS A 48 14.15 4.60 7.52
CA CYS A 48 14.55 5.38 6.33
C CYS A 48 13.90 6.77 6.30
N ALA A 49 12.60 6.88 6.63
CA ALA A 49 11.89 8.16 6.74
C ALA A 49 12.53 9.10 7.76
N ARG A 50 12.93 8.59 8.93
CA ARG A 50 13.57 9.37 9.98
C ARG A 50 14.95 9.86 9.57
N GLU A 51 15.73 9.01 8.90
CA GLU A 51 17.05 9.38 8.39
C GLU A 51 16.94 10.51 7.35
N ASP A 52 15.94 10.45 6.47
CA ASP A 52 15.68 11.51 5.50
C ASP A 52 15.26 12.84 6.16
N MET A 53 14.30 12.79 7.10
CA MET A 53 13.85 13.99 7.84
C MET A 53 14.94 14.61 8.73
N GLN A 54 15.92 13.81 9.18
CA GLN A 54 17.10 14.34 9.89
C GLN A 54 18.04 15.11 8.97
N LYS A 55 18.13 14.71 7.69
CA LYS A 55 18.96 15.38 6.68
C LYS A 55 18.28 16.64 6.14
N ASP A 56 16.96 16.59 5.95
CA ASP A 56 16.15 17.74 5.53
C ASP A 56 14.88 17.87 6.38
N PRO A 57 14.87 18.77 7.38
CA PRO A 57 13.71 19.00 8.24
C PRO A 57 12.46 19.55 7.52
N ARG A 58 12.57 19.95 6.24
CA ARG A 58 11.42 20.36 5.43
C ARG A 58 10.60 19.16 4.95
N HIS A 59 11.22 17.98 4.88
CA HIS A 59 10.51 16.75 4.60
C HIS A 59 9.72 16.29 5.82
N CYS A 60 8.52 15.74 5.61
CA CYS A 60 7.69 15.24 6.68
C CYS A 60 6.94 13.99 6.24
N TRP A 61 7.47 12.84 6.66
CA TRP A 61 6.96 11.52 6.32
C TRP A 61 6.35 10.84 7.54
N ARG A 62 5.24 10.15 7.33
CA ARG A 62 4.62 9.26 8.29
C ARG A 62 4.51 7.87 7.67
N VAL A 63 4.70 6.86 8.51
CA VAL A 63 4.56 5.45 8.13
C VAL A 63 3.61 4.79 9.13
N SER A 64 2.53 4.21 8.61
CA SER A 64 1.46 3.58 9.39
C SER A 64 1.21 2.14 8.93
N LEU A 65 0.38 1.42 9.69
CA LEU A 65 -0.12 0.08 9.39
C LEU A 65 -1.64 0.12 9.33
N GLU A 66 -2.25 -0.74 8.51
CA GLU A 66 -3.68 -1.05 8.51
C GLU A 66 -4.59 0.20 8.67
N THR A 67 -4.22 1.31 8.01
CA THR A 67 -4.95 2.60 8.13
C THR A 67 -5.67 2.90 6.83
N ASN A 68 -6.97 3.21 6.93
CA ASN A 68 -7.82 3.45 5.77
C ASN A 68 -7.31 4.63 4.93
N ILE A 69 -7.28 4.42 3.61
CA ILE A 69 -7.07 5.46 2.60
C ILE A 69 -8.41 5.73 1.93
N PHE A 70 -8.91 6.95 2.06
CA PHE A 70 -10.17 7.38 1.43
C PHE A 70 -9.91 8.02 0.06
N PHE A 71 -10.63 7.56 -0.98
CA PHE A 71 -10.44 8.02 -2.36
C PHE A 71 -11.29 9.25 -2.72
N GLY A 72 -12.44 9.42 -2.08
CA GLY A 72 -13.29 10.60 -2.26
C GLY A 72 -12.65 11.86 -1.66
N SER A 73 -12.82 13.01 -2.34
CA SER A 73 -12.47 14.33 -1.79
C SER A 73 -13.30 14.67 -0.55
N THR A 74 -14.53 14.15 -0.50
CA THR A 74 -15.44 14.19 0.63
C THR A 74 -16.08 12.81 0.81
N GLY A 75 -16.47 12.47 2.04
CA GLY A 75 -17.06 11.18 2.37
C GLY A 75 -16.03 10.07 2.67
N LYS A 76 -16.52 8.96 3.22
CA LYS A 76 -15.70 7.86 3.74
C LYS A 76 -16.16 6.47 3.27
N SER A 77 -17.18 6.42 2.40
CA SER A 77 -17.75 5.19 1.85
C SER A 77 -16.96 4.61 0.67
N ASP A 78 -15.77 5.17 0.38
CA ASP A 78 -14.86 4.66 -0.64
C ASP A 78 -13.43 4.65 -0.12
N PHE A 79 -12.98 3.49 0.37
CA PHE A 79 -11.66 3.31 0.97
C PHE A 79 -11.12 1.90 0.78
N VAL A 80 -9.80 1.81 0.95
CA VAL A 80 -9.06 0.55 1.10
C VAL A 80 -8.13 0.67 2.31
N THR A 81 -7.71 -0.46 2.83
CA THR A 81 -6.81 -0.55 3.99
C THR A 81 -5.57 -1.31 3.54
N PRO A 82 -4.47 -0.62 3.18
CA PRO A 82 -3.20 -1.28 2.91
C PRO A 82 -2.60 -1.83 4.20
N ASP A 83 -1.73 -2.84 4.07
CA ASP A 83 -1.01 -3.41 5.20
C ASP A 83 -0.04 -2.39 5.79
N PHE A 84 0.69 -1.68 4.93
CA PHE A 84 1.53 -0.54 5.30
C PHE A 84 1.43 0.59 4.30
N LEU A 85 1.69 1.82 4.76
CA LEU A 85 1.66 3.00 3.91
C LEU A 85 2.63 4.08 4.36
N VAL A 86 3.08 4.88 3.39
CA VAL A 86 3.85 6.11 3.59
C VAL A 86 3.02 7.29 3.11
N TYR A 87 2.88 8.31 3.95
CA TYR A 87 2.09 9.50 3.66
C TYR A 87 2.77 10.76 4.21
N ARG A 88 2.35 11.94 3.74
CA ARG A 88 2.81 13.22 4.28
C ARG A 88 2.33 13.41 5.71
N CYS A 89 2.97 14.31 6.45
CA CYS A 89 2.35 14.85 7.65
C CYS A 89 1.05 15.60 7.32
N LEU A 90 0.00 15.29 8.08
CA LEU A 90 -1.29 15.95 7.96
C LEU A 90 -1.28 17.26 8.76
N GLU A 91 -2.14 18.19 8.37
CA GLU A 91 -2.20 19.53 8.97
C GLU A 91 -2.96 19.53 10.30
N GLN A 92 -3.93 18.61 10.43
CA GLN A 92 -4.80 18.49 11.60
C GLN A 92 -4.61 17.13 12.29
N GLU A 93 -4.72 17.12 13.62
CA GLU A 93 -4.81 15.86 14.36
C GLU A 93 -6.08 15.11 13.99
N TYR A 94 -6.00 13.77 13.94
CA TYR A 94 -7.11 12.88 13.58
C TYR A 94 -7.72 13.11 12.19
N GLN A 95 -7.02 13.85 11.32
CA GLN A 95 -7.43 14.01 9.93
C GLN A 95 -7.42 12.65 9.21
N ASP A 96 -8.45 12.42 8.40
CA ASP A 96 -8.54 11.26 7.52
C ASP A 96 -7.42 11.27 6.47
N ILE A 97 -6.79 10.12 6.23
CA ILE A 97 -5.80 9.96 5.17
C ILE A 97 -6.51 9.84 3.83
N ARG A 98 -6.29 10.81 2.95
CA ARG A 98 -6.79 10.78 1.56
C ARG A 98 -5.75 10.17 0.65
N ALA A 99 -6.18 9.61 -0.48
CA ALA A 99 -5.26 9.08 -1.49
C ALA A 99 -4.19 10.09 -1.92
N THR A 100 -4.54 11.38 -1.96
CA THR A 100 -3.61 12.49 -2.26
C THR A 100 -2.55 12.74 -1.20
N ASP A 101 -2.72 12.21 0.00
CA ASP A 101 -1.74 12.35 1.10
C ASP A 101 -0.70 11.22 1.07
N VAL A 102 -0.98 10.14 0.33
CA VAL A 102 -0.23 8.88 0.33
C VAL A 102 0.75 8.85 -0.82
N TYR A 103 2.00 8.51 -0.50
CA TYR A 103 3.06 8.32 -1.49
C TYR A 103 3.28 6.85 -1.85
N LEU A 104 3.07 5.95 -0.89
CA LEU A 104 3.28 4.52 -1.04
C LEU A 104 2.18 3.76 -0.29
N ALA A 105 1.54 2.81 -0.98
CA ALA A 105 0.68 1.79 -0.37
C ALA A 105 1.29 0.41 -0.59
N GLY A 106 1.34 -0.43 0.43
CA GLY A 106 1.95 -1.75 0.39
C GLY A 106 1.02 -2.85 0.86
N GLU A 107 1.06 -3.99 0.17
CA GLU A 107 0.27 -5.19 0.46
C GLU A 107 1.20 -6.40 0.65
N VAL A 108 0.98 -7.14 1.72
CA VAL A 108 1.61 -8.42 2.02
C VAL A 108 0.73 -9.52 1.44
N LEU A 109 1.15 -10.05 0.30
CA LEU A 109 0.41 -11.06 -0.44
C LEU A 109 0.74 -12.45 0.07
N SER A 110 -0.28 -13.11 0.60
CA SER A 110 -0.23 -14.54 0.92
C SER A 110 -0.59 -15.39 -0.30
N PRO A 111 -0.23 -16.69 -0.31
CA PRO A 111 -0.64 -17.62 -1.35
C PRO A 111 -2.17 -17.84 -1.48
N SER A 112 -2.96 -17.25 -0.57
CA SER A 112 -4.43 -17.35 -0.55
C SER A 112 -5.13 -16.15 -1.21
N ASN A 113 -4.39 -15.07 -1.50
CA ASN A 113 -4.91 -13.94 -2.25
C ASN A 113 -5.13 -14.36 -3.71
N THR A 114 -6.28 -13.98 -4.28
CA THR A 114 -6.53 -14.26 -5.70
C THR A 114 -5.96 -13.13 -6.56
N GLU A 115 -5.42 -13.45 -7.73
CA GLU A 115 -4.91 -12.44 -8.67
C GLU A 115 -5.96 -11.38 -9.00
N ARG A 116 -7.23 -11.78 -9.10
CA ARG A 116 -8.35 -10.87 -9.37
C ARG A 116 -8.50 -9.82 -8.26
N ASP A 117 -8.43 -10.23 -7.00
CA ASP A 117 -8.62 -9.32 -5.86
C ASP A 117 -7.42 -8.37 -5.72
N VAL A 118 -6.20 -8.90 -5.89
CA VAL A 118 -4.96 -8.12 -5.90
C VAL A 118 -5.01 -7.06 -7.00
N GLU A 119 -5.31 -7.47 -8.23
CA GLU A 119 -5.40 -6.55 -9.35
C GLU A 119 -6.52 -5.53 -9.20
N ALA A 120 -7.66 -5.90 -8.61
CA ALA A 120 -8.73 -4.96 -8.34
C ALA A 120 -8.30 -3.89 -7.33
N LYS A 121 -7.65 -4.29 -6.22
CA LYS A 121 -7.17 -3.36 -5.18
C LYS A 121 -6.06 -2.46 -5.72
N LYS A 122 -5.10 -3.01 -6.46
CA LYS A 122 -4.04 -2.28 -7.20
C LYS A 122 -4.61 -1.21 -8.13
N ALA A 123 -5.68 -1.52 -8.86
CA ALA A 123 -6.36 -0.53 -9.72
C ALA A 123 -6.92 0.65 -8.93
N ARG A 124 -7.41 0.41 -7.71
CA ARG A 124 -7.95 1.46 -6.85
C ARG A 124 -6.85 2.41 -6.40
N TYR A 125 -5.72 1.87 -5.95
CA TYR A 125 -4.54 2.69 -5.62
C TYR A 125 -4.09 3.55 -6.80
N ALA A 126 -4.03 2.97 -8.00
CA ALA A 126 -3.67 3.70 -9.22
C ALA A 126 -4.70 4.79 -9.56
N GLY A 127 -6.00 4.46 -9.52
CA GLY A 127 -7.09 5.41 -9.76
C GLY A 127 -7.15 6.55 -8.75
N GLY A 128 -6.69 6.31 -7.52
CA GLY A 128 -6.50 7.33 -6.49
C GLY A 128 -5.26 8.21 -6.68
N GLY A 129 -4.41 7.91 -7.65
CA GLY A 129 -3.21 8.67 -7.96
C GLY A 129 -2.04 8.42 -7.00
N ILE A 130 -2.03 7.30 -6.27
CA ILE A 130 -0.95 7.01 -5.32
C ILE A 130 0.34 6.67 -6.10
N PRO A 131 1.45 7.40 -5.89
CA PRO A 131 2.65 7.24 -6.72
C PRO A 131 3.28 5.84 -6.70
N TRP A 132 3.27 5.16 -5.55
CA TRP A 132 3.89 3.84 -5.39
C TRP A 132 2.93 2.80 -4.83
N TYR A 133 2.99 1.62 -5.44
CA TYR A 133 2.33 0.42 -4.93
C TYR A 133 3.37 -0.68 -4.77
N TRP A 134 3.40 -1.31 -3.60
CA TRP A 134 4.35 -2.37 -3.28
C TRP A 134 3.61 -3.68 -3.00
N GLU A 135 4.09 -4.77 -3.61
CA GLU A 135 3.64 -6.13 -3.32
C GLU A 135 4.77 -6.87 -2.59
N VAL A 136 4.49 -7.37 -1.39
CA VAL A 136 5.40 -8.20 -0.60
C VAL A 136 4.85 -9.63 -0.62
N ILE A 137 5.44 -10.49 -1.43
CA ILE A 137 4.93 -11.83 -1.69
C ILE A 137 5.57 -12.81 -0.72
N LEU A 138 4.74 -13.47 0.11
CA LEU A 138 5.18 -14.51 1.03
C LEU A 138 5.27 -15.88 0.34
N GLY A 139 6.36 -16.59 0.60
CA GLY A 139 6.56 -17.97 0.17
C GLY A 139 5.62 -18.96 0.88
N ARG A 140 5.38 -20.12 0.25
CA ARG A 140 4.56 -21.20 0.84
C ARG A 140 5.31 -22.01 1.91
N ASN A 141 6.59 -22.28 1.67
CA ASN A 141 7.45 -23.07 2.57
C ASN A 141 8.95 -22.79 2.29
N PRO A 142 9.69 -22.13 3.19
CA PRO A 142 9.21 -21.51 4.43
C PRO A 142 8.35 -20.26 4.15
N ARG A 143 7.55 -19.85 5.14
CA ARG A 143 6.74 -18.63 5.10
C ARG A 143 7.60 -17.40 5.39
N ARG A 144 8.50 -17.11 4.45
CA ARG A 144 9.35 -15.90 4.42
C ARG A 144 9.01 -15.07 3.21
N ILE A 145 9.49 -13.84 3.16
CA ILE A 145 9.40 -13.00 1.96
C ILE A 145 10.13 -13.72 0.81
N ALA A 146 9.39 -14.02 -0.25
CA ALA A 146 9.93 -14.61 -1.47
C ALA A 146 10.34 -13.52 -2.47
N THR A 147 9.53 -12.47 -2.56
CA THR A 147 9.73 -11.40 -3.54
C THR A 147 9.09 -10.12 -3.05
N VAL A 148 9.75 -8.99 -3.31
CA VAL A 148 9.19 -7.64 -3.14
C VAL A 148 9.14 -7.00 -4.51
N ARG A 149 7.99 -6.47 -4.92
CA ARG A 149 7.83 -5.74 -6.17
C ARG A 149 7.41 -4.32 -5.88
N ALA A 150 8.10 -3.37 -6.50
CA ALA A 150 7.70 -1.98 -6.49
C ALA A 150 7.14 -1.59 -7.86
N PHE A 151 5.98 -0.93 -7.82
CA PHE A 151 5.34 -0.39 -8.99
C PHE A 151 5.19 1.13 -8.87
N ALA A 152 5.53 1.84 -9.93
CA ALA A 152 5.36 3.28 -10.05
C ALA A 152 4.12 3.61 -10.88
N LEU A 153 3.35 4.61 -10.45
CA LEU A 153 2.17 5.07 -11.17
C LEU A 153 2.56 5.62 -12.54
N GLU A 154 1.91 5.10 -13.59
CA GLU A 154 2.00 5.67 -14.93
C GLU A 154 1.20 6.98 -14.95
N THR A 155 1.91 8.11 -15.02
CA THR A 155 1.31 9.45 -15.08
C THR A 155 1.07 9.94 -16.50
N GLY A 156 1.55 9.20 -17.50
CA GLY A 156 1.30 9.45 -18.91
C GLY A 156 0.07 8.70 -19.43
N HIS A 157 -0.43 9.12 -20.60
CA HIS A 157 -1.39 8.30 -21.34
C HIS A 157 -0.61 7.21 -22.07
N GLY A 158 -0.81 5.96 -21.69
CA GLY A 158 -0.34 4.83 -22.49
C GLY A 158 -0.76 5.00 -23.94
N ARG A 159 0.17 4.84 -24.89
CA ARG A 159 -0.16 4.96 -26.31
C ARG A 159 -0.95 3.74 -26.74
N LEU A 160 -2.26 3.90 -26.83
CA LEU A 160 -3.17 2.88 -27.32
C LEU A 160 -3.48 3.11 -28.81
N PRO A 161 -3.76 2.04 -29.58
CA PRO A 161 -4.28 2.18 -30.93
C PRO A 161 -5.54 3.03 -30.97
N VAL A 162 -5.81 3.63 -32.13
CA VAL A 162 -7.07 4.34 -32.40
C VAL A 162 -8.25 3.42 -32.05
N ASP A 163 -9.26 3.97 -31.40
CA ASP A 163 -10.49 3.30 -30.92
C ASP A 163 -10.32 2.30 -29.77
N VAL A 164 -9.15 2.23 -29.12
CA VAL A 164 -8.96 1.43 -27.90
C VAL A 164 -9.05 2.30 -26.66
N THR A 165 -10.08 2.06 -25.84
CA THR A 165 -10.24 2.71 -24.53
C THR A 165 -9.67 1.82 -23.43
N PRO A 166 -8.79 2.34 -22.55
CA PRO A 166 -8.29 1.55 -21.45
C PRO A 166 -9.41 1.23 -20.47
N LEU A 167 -9.43 -0.02 -19.99
CA LEU A 167 -10.35 -0.42 -18.91
C LEU A 167 -10.06 0.36 -17.61
N ARG A 168 -8.79 0.71 -17.38
CA ARG A 168 -8.31 1.44 -16.20
C ARG A 168 -7.58 2.70 -16.66
N PRO A 169 -8.05 3.90 -16.27
CA PRO A 169 -7.46 5.17 -16.74
C PRO A 169 -6.07 5.44 -16.17
N ALA A 170 -5.72 4.80 -15.05
CA ALA A 170 -4.41 4.85 -14.43
C ALA A 170 -3.94 3.42 -14.15
N ASN A 171 -2.64 3.17 -14.38
CA ASN A 171 -2.02 1.86 -14.15
C ASN A 171 -0.65 2.02 -13.49
N TYR A 172 -0.18 0.91 -12.95
CA TYR A 172 1.14 0.79 -12.34
C TYR A 172 2.08 0.05 -13.28
N ILE A 173 3.33 0.52 -13.37
CA ILE A 173 4.42 -0.14 -14.09
C ILE A 173 5.37 -0.74 -13.06
N ALA A 174 5.75 -2.01 -13.23
CA ALA A 174 6.78 -2.63 -12.40
C ALA A 174 8.12 -1.96 -12.68
N VAL A 175 8.77 -1.45 -11.64
CA VAL A 175 10.05 -0.71 -11.75
C VAL A 175 11.13 -1.25 -10.83
N GLY A 176 10.79 -2.18 -9.93
CA GLY A 176 11.74 -2.88 -9.09
C GLY A 176 11.20 -4.24 -8.66
N GLU A 177 12.09 -5.21 -8.56
CA GLU A 177 11.84 -6.53 -8.01
C GLU A 177 13.07 -6.94 -7.20
N TRP A 178 12.87 -7.42 -5.98
CA TRP A 178 13.92 -7.88 -5.08
C TRP A 178 13.54 -9.20 -4.44
N THR A 179 14.55 -10.00 -4.14
CA THR A 179 14.48 -11.36 -3.59
C THR A 179 15.51 -11.50 -2.46
N PRO A 180 15.45 -12.56 -1.64
CA PRO A 180 16.47 -12.82 -0.62
C PRO A 180 17.90 -12.96 -1.14
N ASP A 181 18.08 -13.20 -2.44
CA ASP A 181 19.42 -13.36 -3.04
C ASP A 181 20.05 -11.99 -3.40
N ASP A 182 19.29 -10.89 -3.33
CA ASP A 182 19.77 -9.54 -3.58
C ASP A 182 20.55 -8.99 -2.38
N GLN A 183 21.89 -9.05 -2.46
CA GLN A 183 22.80 -8.74 -1.34
C GLN A 183 22.65 -7.31 -0.79
N ASP A 184 22.30 -6.35 -1.64
CA ASP A 184 22.11 -4.94 -1.24
C ASP A 184 20.72 -4.69 -0.63
N GLY A 185 19.83 -5.68 -0.65
CA GLY A 185 18.44 -5.57 -0.21
C GLY A 185 17.61 -4.67 -1.13
N ILE A 186 16.59 -4.01 -0.56
CA ILE A 186 15.70 -3.12 -1.30
C ILE A 186 16.32 -1.72 -1.36
N ALA A 187 16.46 -1.18 -2.57
CA ALA A 187 16.96 0.17 -2.79
C ALA A 187 16.09 0.96 -3.78
N ILE A 188 15.51 2.07 -3.32
CA ILE A 188 14.76 3.01 -4.17
C ILE A 188 14.89 4.44 -3.66
N ASP A 189 14.84 5.43 -4.55
CA ASP A 189 15.12 6.83 -4.19
C ASP A 189 13.89 7.71 -3.96
N TYR A 190 12.69 7.16 -4.17
CA TYR A 190 11.42 7.86 -3.99
C TYR A 190 10.46 7.00 -3.16
N PRO A 191 9.61 7.57 -2.28
CA PRO A 191 9.40 9.02 -2.02
C PRO A 191 10.53 9.72 -1.27
N TYR A 192 11.36 8.93 -0.59
CA TYR A 192 12.64 9.32 -0.02
C TYR A 192 13.60 8.15 -0.25
N PRO A 193 14.91 8.30 0.01
CA PRO A 193 15.85 7.20 -0.08
C PRO A 193 15.45 6.06 0.88
N ILE A 194 14.91 4.98 0.31
CA ILE A 194 14.59 3.74 1.02
C ILE A 194 15.73 2.77 0.73
N ARG A 195 16.38 2.32 1.81
CA ARG A 195 17.46 1.33 1.80
C ARG A 195 17.17 0.35 2.91
N ILE A 196 16.69 -0.84 2.56
CA ILE A 196 16.28 -1.88 3.51
C ILE A 196 17.16 -3.11 3.24
N PRO A 197 18.20 -3.35 4.06
CA PRO A 197 18.97 -4.58 3.93
C PRO A 197 18.08 -5.78 4.24
N TRP A 198 18.31 -6.91 3.59
CA TRP A 198 17.44 -8.07 3.74
C TRP A 198 17.40 -8.60 5.18
N SER A 199 18.46 -8.39 5.96
CA SER A 199 18.53 -8.72 7.39
C SER A 199 17.50 -8.00 8.27
N GLU A 200 16.94 -6.87 7.81
CA GLU A 200 15.82 -6.18 8.51
C GLU A 200 14.46 -6.80 8.18
N LEU A 201 14.41 -7.78 7.26
CA LEU A 201 13.19 -8.43 6.77
C LEU A 201 13.15 -9.93 7.08
N GLU A 202 14.16 -10.45 7.77
CA GLU A 202 14.20 -11.84 8.20
C GLU A 202 13.21 -12.06 9.34
N LEU A 203 12.26 -12.98 9.12
CA LEU A 203 11.24 -13.45 10.08
C LEU A 203 11.72 -14.70 10.82
#